data_AF-A0A914CV88-F1
#
_entry.id   AF-A0A914CV88-F1
#
_cell.length_a   1.000
_cell.length_b   1.000
_cell.length_c   1.000
_cell.angle_alpha   90.00
_cell.angle_beta   90.00
_cell.angle_gamma   90.00
#
_symmetry.space_group_name_H-M   'P 1'
#
loop_
_entity.id
_entity.type
_entity.pdbx_description
1 polymer ?
#
loop_
_entity_poly.entity_id
_entity_poly.type
_entity_poly.pdbx_seq_one_letter_code
_entity_poly.pdbx_strand_id
1 'polypeptide(L)'
;MAFAHLAPALRKNEPQQYVILNAWIIERWTDEILYWNRKKFDEIKKIILPSDAIWKPDTTLYNSLVMNDDDTSRMDNAKVSLLMDEKAALVEHLYPTLYKFSCILDLRFFPFDNQACKMIFGSWIYDMEGIDYHPHNESEQRPFGIHNCIENEGWRILGTKVERREVKYQCCANKYSLLEFTLYIQRKPLYYLINLIAPTSIITFIAIIGFFSTSNMHHSREEKITLGITTLLSMSILIFLVADKLPSTSSFIPLIGEFYILFQRLANQPGH
;
A
#
# COMPACT_ATOMS: atom_id res chain seq x y z
N MET A 1 -20.32 1.07 9.01
CA MET A 1 -19.29 2.11 9.31
C MET A 1 -17.98 1.45 9.71
N ALA A 2 -16.93 1.53 8.86
CA ALA A 2 -15.62 0.89 9.02
C ALA A 2 -14.61 1.80 9.76
N PHE A 3 -14.03 1.38 10.88
CA PHE A 3 -12.73 1.90 11.33
C PHE A 3 -11.68 0.87 11.01
N ALA A 4 -10.61 1.26 10.32
CA ALA A 4 -9.38 0.47 10.28
C ALA A 4 -8.42 1.07 11.33
N HIS A 5 -8.31 0.48 12.52
CA HIS A 5 -7.10 0.71 13.32
C HIS A 5 -5.98 -0.09 12.63
N LEU A 6 -4.82 0.49 12.38
CA LEU A 6 -3.76 -0.20 11.64
C LEU A 6 -2.64 -0.56 12.61
N ALA A 7 -2.27 -1.84 12.66
CA ALA A 7 -1.02 -2.27 13.28
C ALA A 7 -0.10 -2.78 12.15
N PRO A 8 0.42 -1.91 11.27
CA PRO A 8 0.91 -2.34 9.98
C PRO A 8 2.24 -3.09 10.12
N ALA A 9 2.20 -4.38 9.83
CA ALA A 9 3.32 -5.03 9.16
C ALA A 9 3.13 -4.77 7.66
N LEU A 10 3.60 -3.61 7.17
CA LEU A 10 3.52 -3.26 5.75
C LEU A 10 4.62 -4.01 4.99
N ARG A 11 4.29 -5.18 4.41
CA ARG A 11 5.18 -5.89 3.49
C ARG A 11 4.78 -5.57 2.06
N LYS A 12 5.67 -4.89 1.34
CA LYS A 12 5.49 -4.54 -0.06
C LYS A 12 6.35 -5.45 -0.93
N ASN A 13 5.82 -5.85 -2.08
CA ASN A 13 6.59 -6.53 -3.11
C ASN A 13 6.52 -5.70 -4.40
N GLU A 14 7.51 -4.84 -4.60
CA GLU A 14 7.61 -3.95 -5.77
C GLU A 14 7.45 -4.67 -7.11
N PRO A 15 8.14 -5.80 -7.39
CA PRO A 15 7.99 -6.49 -8.66
C PRO A 15 6.60 -7.09 -8.89
N GLN A 16 5.89 -7.44 -7.80
CA GLN A 16 4.55 -8.06 -7.88
C GLN A 16 3.41 -7.04 -7.65
N GLN A 17 3.73 -5.75 -7.47
CA GLN A 17 2.79 -4.62 -7.36
C GLN A 17 1.63 -4.81 -6.36
N TYR A 18 1.93 -5.36 -5.18
CA TYR A 18 0.94 -5.45 -4.10
C TYR A 18 1.45 -4.92 -2.77
N VAL A 19 0.49 -4.60 -1.91
CA VAL A 19 0.71 -4.16 -0.53
C VAL A 19 0.00 -5.13 0.40
N ILE A 20 0.71 -5.57 1.44
CA ILE A 20 0.15 -6.30 2.57
C ILE A 20 -0.02 -5.32 3.72
N LEU A 21 -1.22 -5.25 4.29
CA LEU A 21 -1.59 -4.34 5.36
C LEU A 21 -2.29 -5.11 6.48
N ASN A 22 -1.78 -4.99 7.70
CA ASN A 22 -2.46 -5.49 8.89
C ASN A 22 -3.38 -4.40 9.45
N ALA A 23 -4.68 -4.69 9.46
CA ALA A 23 -5.74 -3.76 9.79
C ALA A 23 -6.72 -4.38 10.80
N TRP A 24 -7.35 -3.52 11.60
CA TRP A 24 -8.36 -3.84 12.58
C TRP A 24 -9.63 -3.17 12.12
N ILE A 25 -10.55 -3.93 11.56
CA ILE A 25 -11.79 -3.41 11.00
C ILE A 25 -12.86 -3.37 12.08
N ILE A 26 -13.55 -2.24 12.19
CA ILE A 26 -14.69 -2.03 13.08
C ILE A 26 -15.87 -1.72 12.20
N GLU A 27 -16.83 -2.63 12.12
CA GLU A 27 -18.09 -2.41 11.43
C GLU A 27 -19.19 -2.14 12.44
N ARG A 28 -19.99 -1.11 12.17
CA ARG A 28 -21.16 -0.76 12.99
C ARG A 28 -22.42 -0.73 12.15
N TRP A 29 -23.46 -1.39 12.65
CA TRP A 29 -24.83 -1.34 12.15
C TRP A 29 -25.83 -1.49 13.31
N THR A 30 -27.07 -1.17 13.04
CA THR A 30 -28.18 -1.29 14.00
C THR A 30 -29.03 -2.51 13.62
N ASP A 31 -29.39 -3.32 14.62
CA ASP A 31 -30.21 -4.52 14.46
C ASP A 31 -31.39 -4.47 15.44
N GLU A 32 -32.62 -4.48 14.91
CA GLU A 32 -33.85 -4.44 15.70
C GLU A 32 -34.20 -5.81 16.32
N ILE A 33 -33.72 -6.91 15.73
CA ILE A 33 -34.02 -8.28 16.16
C ILE A 33 -33.21 -8.61 17.43
N LEU A 34 -32.00 -8.07 17.54
CA LEU A 34 -31.12 -8.26 18.69
C LEU A 34 -31.47 -7.37 19.90
N TYR A 35 -32.64 -6.73 19.91
CA TYR A 35 -33.11 -5.95 21.05
C TYR A 35 -33.65 -6.84 22.19
N TRP A 36 -33.30 -6.51 23.44
CA TRP A 36 -33.90 -7.14 24.64
C TRP A 36 -34.29 -6.10 25.69
N ASN A 37 -35.30 -6.44 26.49
CA ASN A 37 -35.74 -5.57 27.60
C ASN A 37 -34.84 -5.78 28.83
N ARG A 38 -33.99 -4.79 29.12
CA ARG A 38 -33.06 -4.79 30.28
C ARG A 38 -33.71 -5.18 31.61
N LYS A 39 -34.97 -4.79 31.86
CA LYS A 39 -35.67 -5.09 33.12
C LYS A 39 -35.96 -6.58 33.30
N LYS A 40 -36.02 -7.34 32.21
CA LYS A 40 -36.22 -8.80 32.22
C LYS A 40 -34.91 -9.58 32.34
N PHE A 41 -33.76 -8.92 32.17
CA PHE A 41 -32.44 -9.53 32.08
C PHE A 41 -31.43 -8.79 32.98
N ASP A 42 -31.82 -8.55 34.23
CA ASP A 42 -30.94 -7.99 35.28
C ASP A 42 -30.16 -6.72 34.86
N GLU A 43 -30.84 -5.81 34.15
CA GLU A 43 -30.27 -4.54 33.68
C GLU A 43 -29.05 -4.68 32.76
N ILE A 44 -28.84 -5.85 32.14
CA ILE A 44 -27.76 -6.08 31.16
C ILE A 44 -27.99 -5.20 29.94
N LYS A 45 -26.98 -4.38 29.60
CA LYS A 45 -27.02 -3.45 28.46
C LYS A 45 -26.14 -3.87 27.29
N LYS A 46 -25.19 -4.77 27.54
CA LYS A 46 -24.16 -5.17 26.57
C LYS A 46 -23.89 -6.66 26.69
N ILE A 47 -23.79 -7.31 25.54
CA ILE A 47 -23.41 -8.72 25.43
C ILE A 47 -22.35 -8.86 24.33
N ILE A 48 -21.58 -9.93 24.40
CA ILE A 48 -20.61 -10.32 23.37
C ILE A 48 -21.15 -11.61 22.77
N LEU A 49 -21.34 -11.61 21.46
CA LEU A 49 -21.80 -12.77 20.70
C LEU A 49 -20.72 -13.21 19.71
N PRO A 50 -20.59 -14.52 19.45
CA PRO A 50 -19.78 -14.99 18.33
C PRO A 50 -20.37 -14.47 17.02
N SER A 51 -19.52 -14.10 16.07
CA SER A 51 -19.95 -13.54 14.80
C SER A 51 -20.86 -14.47 13.98
N ASP A 52 -20.68 -15.79 14.11
CA ASP A 52 -21.47 -16.80 13.41
C ASP A 52 -22.92 -16.90 13.91
N ALA A 53 -23.21 -16.35 15.10
CA ALA A 53 -24.56 -16.34 15.68
C ALA A 53 -25.37 -15.10 15.28
N ILE A 54 -24.77 -14.15 14.55
CA ILE A 54 -25.42 -12.91 14.13
C ILE A 54 -25.30 -12.73 12.61
N TRP A 55 -26.21 -11.96 12.03
CA TRP A 55 -26.04 -11.51 10.65
C TRP A 55 -24.85 -10.53 10.58
N LYS A 56 -24.01 -10.66 9.55
CA LYS A 56 -22.90 -9.76 9.26
C LYS A 56 -22.94 -9.31 7.79
N PRO A 57 -22.60 -8.05 7.48
CA PRO A 57 -22.54 -7.59 6.10
C PRO A 57 -21.43 -8.31 5.33
N ASP A 58 -21.61 -8.48 4.02
CA ASP A 58 -20.65 -9.11 3.11
C ASP A 58 -19.60 -8.10 2.61
N THR A 59 -19.03 -7.32 3.53
CA THR A 59 -18.04 -6.31 3.20
C THR A 59 -16.79 -6.95 2.58
N THR A 60 -16.56 -6.63 1.31
CA THR A 60 -15.49 -7.24 0.50
C THR A 60 -14.52 -6.17 0.01
N LEU A 61 -13.22 -6.53 -0.06
CA LEU A 61 -12.20 -5.69 -0.69
C LEU A 61 -12.09 -6.00 -2.19
N TYR A 62 -12.60 -5.10 -3.03
CA TYR A 62 -12.73 -5.30 -4.48
C TYR A 62 -11.38 -5.51 -5.19
N ASN A 63 -10.32 -4.87 -4.71
CA ASN A 63 -8.97 -4.98 -5.29
C ASN A 63 -8.05 -5.94 -4.51
N SER A 64 -8.63 -6.89 -3.78
CA SER A 64 -7.90 -7.94 -3.10
C SER A 64 -7.23 -8.91 -4.08
N LEU A 65 -6.05 -9.40 -3.72
CA LEU A 65 -5.36 -10.50 -4.42
C LEU A 65 -5.55 -11.85 -3.73
N VAL A 66 -6.28 -11.87 -2.61
CA VAL A 66 -6.65 -13.08 -1.87
C VAL A 66 -8.18 -13.13 -1.85
N MET A 67 -8.74 -14.27 -2.26
CA MET A 67 -10.18 -14.47 -2.37
C MET A 67 -10.78 -15.11 -1.11
N ASN A 68 -9.96 -15.71 -0.25
CA ASN A 68 -10.41 -16.38 0.97
C ASN A 68 -10.07 -15.53 2.19
N ASP A 69 -11.07 -14.87 2.76
CA ASP A 69 -10.88 -13.97 3.90
C ASP A 69 -10.76 -14.73 5.24
N ASP A 70 -11.31 -15.95 5.32
CA ASP A 70 -11.35 -16.79 6.53
C ASP A 70 -9.96 -17.17 7.07
N ASP A 71 -8.94 -17.24 6.21
CA ASP A 71 -7.56 -17.54 6.61
C ASP A 71 -6.83 -16.32 7.22
N THR A 72 -7.45 -15.14 7.18
CA THR A 72 -6.79 -13.87 7.51
C THR A 72 -7.39 -13.14 8.71
N SER A 73 -8.63 -13.43 9.09
CA SER A 73 -9.31 -12.83 10.25
C SER A 73 -9.07 -13.65 11.54
N ARG A 74 -8.93 -12.98 12.69
CA ARG A 74 -8.74 -13.65 14.01
C ARG A 74 -9.68 -13.05 15.05
N MET A 75 -10.18 -13.85 15.97
CA MET A 75 -11.04 -13.41 17.10
C MET A 75 -12.31 -12.69 16.61
N ASP A 76 -13.17 -13.46 15.94
CA ASP A 76 -14.38 -12.97 15.30
C ASP A 76 -15.58 -12.95 16.27
N ASN A 77 -15.65 -11.91 17.11
CA ASN A 77 -16.76 -11.69 18.02
C ASN A 77 -17.34 -10.29 17.80
N ALA A 78 -18.65 -10.16 17.98
CA ALA A 78 -19.34 -8.89 17.90
C ALA A 78 -19.84 -8.45 19.28
N LYS A 79 -19.67 -7.16 19.55
CA LYS A 79 -20.20 -6.51 20.74
C LYS A 79 -21.56 -5.92 20.41
N VAL A 80 -22.58 -6.37 21.12
CA VAL A 80 -23.95 -5.89 20.95
C VAL A 80 -24.32 -5.02 22.14
N SER A 81 -24.73 -3.77 21.90
CA SER A 81 -25.10 -2.79 22.91
C SER A 81 -26.52 -2.29 22.67
N LEU A 82 -27.36 -2.27 23.69
CA LEU A 82 -28.72 -1.71 23.56
C LEU A 82 -28.66 -0.21 23.28
N LEU A 83 -29.40 0.21 22.25
CA LEU A 83 -29.78 1.61 22.07
C LEU A 83 -30.99 1.86 22.97
N MET A 84 -30.91 2.86 23.85
CA MET A 84 -31.94 3.06 24.87
C MET A 84 -33.17 3.78 24.31
N ASP A 85 -32.96 4.61 23.30
CA ASP A 85 -33.98 5.48 22.70
C ASP A 85 -34.70 4.81 21.52
N GLU A 86 -34.09 3.77 20.94
CA GLU A 86 -34.59 3.01 19.81
C GLU A 86 -34.76 1.56 20.28
N LYS A 87 -35.85 0.86 19.91
CA LYS A 87 -36.02 -0.56 20.24
C LYS A 87 -35.10 -1.45 19.38
N ALA A 88 -33.81 -1.14 19.40
CA ALA A 88 -32.78 -1.75 18.58
C ALA A 88 -31.49 -1.91 19.37
N ALA A 89 -30.58 -2.71 18.84
CA ALA A 89 -29.24 -2.89 19.36
C ALA A 89 -28.21 -2.40 18.34
N LEU A 90 -27.21 -1.67 18.83
CA LEU A 90 -26.01 -1.34 18.07
C LEU A 90 -25.08 -2.55 18.10
N VAL A 91 -24.79 -3.08 16.92
CA VAL A 91 -23.79 -4.13 16.74
C VAL A 91 -22.48 -3.49 16.31
N GLU A 92 -21.43 -3.74 17.07
CA GLU A 92 -20.06 -3.40 16.73
C GLU A 92 -19.29 -4.70 16.50
N HIS A 93 -18.97 -4.99 15.25
CA HIS A 93 -18.13 -6.12 14.87
C HIS A 93 -16.70 -5.62 14.72
N LEU A 94 -15.76 -6.14 15.52
CA LEU A 94 -14.35 -5.74 15.48
C LEU A 94 -13.46 -6.95 15.17
N TYR A 95 -12.69 -6.90 14.08
CA TYR A 95 -11.81 -7.99 13.69
C TYR A 95 -10.45 -7.50 13.14
N PRO A 96 -9.31 -8.02 13.64
CA PRO A 96 -8.03 -7.90 12.96
C PRO A 96 -7.99 -8.79 11.71
N THR A 97 -7.48 -8.25 10.59
CA THR A 97 -7.32 -8.95 9.32
C THR A 97 -6.07 -8.46 8.57
N LEU A 98 -5.54 -9.32 7.71
CA LEU A 98 -4.40 -9.03 6.84
C LEU A 98 -4.87 -8.84 5.39
N TYR A 99 -4.97 -7.59 4.94
CA TYR A 99 -5.32 -7.30 3.56
C TYR A 99 -4.11 -7.37 2.64
N LYS A 100 -4.21 -8.16 1.58
CA LYS A 100 -3.27 -8.17 0.46
C LYS A 100 -3.97 -7.68 -0.79
N PHE A 101 -3.64 -6.48 -1.24
CA PHE A 101 -4.34 -5.82 -2.35
C PHE A 101 -3.39 -5.25 -3.40
N SER A 102 -3.92 -5.12 -4.62
CA SER A 102 -3.20 -4.57 -5.76
C SER A 102 -3.06 -3.05 -5.63
N CYS A 103 -1.84 -2.54 -5.77
CA CYS A 103 -1.55 -1.11 -5.80
C CYS A 103 -0.51 -0.83 -6.89
N ILE A 104 -0.94 -0.15 -7.95
CA ILE A 104 -0.06 0.27 -9.05
C ILE A 104 0.84 1.41 -8.55
N LEU A 105 2.14 1.24 -8.74
CA LEU A 105 3.16 2.16 -8.23
C LEU A 105 3.66 3.09 -9.33
N ASP A 106 3.84 4.35 -8.98
CA ASP A 106 4.51 5.33 -9.82
C ASP A 106 5.98 5.46 -9.42
N LEU A 107 6.87 4.89 -10.23
CA LEU A 107 8.30 4.78 -9.92
C LEU A 107 9.15 5.77 -10.71
N ARG A 108 8.54 6.80 -11.33
CA ARG A 108 9.26 7.82 -12.09
C ARG A 108 10.38 8.47 -11.28
N PHE A 109 10.10 8.77 -10.01
CA PHE A 109 11.04 9.43 -9.09
C PHE A 109 11.74 8.49 -8.12
N PHE A 110 11.79 7.18 -8.41
CA PHE A 110 12.48 6.22 -7.55
C PHE A 110 13.94 6.65 -7.27
N PRO A 111 14.45 6.59 -6.02
CA PRO A 111 13.82 6.07 -4.78
C PRO A 111 13.11 7.13 -3.91
N PHE A 112 12.89 8.35 -4.44
CA PHE A 112 12.20 9.45 -3.77
C PHE A 112 10.70 9.51 -4.13
N ASP A 113 10.10 8.33 -4.32
CA ASP A 113 8.74 8.18 -4.80
C ASP A 113 7.69 8.33 -3.69
N ASN A 114 6.59 8.99 -4.03
CA ASN A 114 5.36 9.05 -3.25
C ASN A 114 4.31 8.18 -3.93
N GLN A 115 3.60 7.36 -3.16
CA GLN A 115 2.61 6.41 -3.65
C GLN A 115 1.26 6.68 -3.02
N ALA A 116 0.20 6.48 -3.81
CA ALA A 116 -1.19 6.57 -3.37
C ALA A 116 -1.86 5.22 -3.61
N CYS A 117 -1.94 4.39 -2.57
CA CYS A 117 -2.55 3.07 -2.63
C CYS A 117 -4.00 3.14 -2.19
N LYS A 118 -4.90 2.61 -3.03
CA LYS A 118 -6.35 2.66 -2.81
C LYS A 118 -6.85 1.29 -2.37
N MET A 119 -7.72 1.25 -1.37
CA MET A 119 -8.48 0.08 -0.95
C MET A 119 -9.96 0.39 -1.14
N ILE A 120 -10.68 -0.48 -1.84
CA ILE A 120 -12.08 -0.26 -2.19
C ILE A 120 -12.94 -1.29 -1.47
N PHE A 121 -13.67 -0.84 -0.46
CA PHE A 121 -14.59 -1.69 0.29
C PHE A 121 -16.03 -1.45 -0.17
N GLY A 122 -16.81 -2.52 -0.20
CA GLY A 122 -18.24 -2.46 -0.45
C GLY A 122 -18.86 -3.84 -0.33
N SER A 123 -20.18 -3.89 -0.41
CA SER A 123 -20.89 -5.17 -0.49
C SER A 123 -20.65 -5.79 -1.87
N TRP A 124 -20.60 -7.12 -1.91
CA TRP A 124 -20.48 -7.86 -3.17
C TRP A 124 -21.86 -8.19 -3.74
N ILE A 125 -22.81 -8.54 -2.87
CA ILE A 125 -24.15 -9.02 -3.23
C ILE A 125 -25.17 -7.89 -3.17
N TYR A 126 -25.15 -7.08 -2.12
CA TYR A 126 -26.16 -6.05 -1.87
C TYR A 126 -25.82 -4.75 -2.60
N ASP A 127 -26.84 -4.14 -3.17
CA ASP A 127 -26.79 -2.78 -3.71
C ASP A 127 -26.99 -1.74 -2.60
N MET A 128 -27.02 -0.46 -2.97
CA MET A 128 -27.21 0.65 -2.05
C MET A 128 -28.59 0.66 -1.35
N GLU A 129 -29.60 -0.01 -1.89
CA GLU A 129 -30.91 -0.15 -1.22
C GLU A 129 -30.85 -1.18 -0.08
N GLY A 130 -30.03 -2.23 -0.23
CA GLY A 130 -29.78 -3.22 0.81
C GLY A 130 -28.78 -2.74 1.87
N ILE A 131 -27.55 -2.40 1.45
CA ILE A 131 -26.49 -1.95 2.35
C ILE A 131 -25.92 -0.62 1.84
N ASP A 132 -26.11 0.43 2.64
CA ASP A 132 -25.52 1.75 2.39
C ASP A 132 -24.34 2.02 3.32
N TYR A 133 -23.13 1.96 2.77
CA TYR A 133 -21.90 2.20 3.51
C TYR A 133 -21.63 3.70 3.70
N HIS A 134 -21.43 4.08 4.96
CA HIS A 134 -21.00 5.41 5.36
C HIS A 134 -19.70 5.37 6.19
N PRO A 135 -18.79 6.35 6.02
CA PRO A 135 -17.65 6.52 6.91
C PRO A 135 -18.13 6.97 8.29
N HIS A 136 -17.48 6.50 9.37
CA HIS A 136 -17.98 6.77 10.73
C HIS A 136 -17.94 8.24 11.14
N ASN A 137 -16.93 9.00 10.69
CA ASN A 137 -16.78 10.42 10.95
C ASN A 137 -16.47 11.14 9.63
N GLU A 138 -17.46 11.80 9.02
CA GLU A 138 -17.21 12.70 7.87
C GLU A 138 -16.48 13.99 8.29
N SER A 139 -16.73 14.47 9.52
CA SER A 139 -16.19 15.74 10.04
C SER A 139 -14.74 15.66 10.50
N GLU A 140 -14.24 14.48 10.88
CA GLU A 140 -12.84 14.30 11.25
C GLU A 140 -12.10 13.79 10.02
N GLN A 141 -11.22 14.61 9.46
CA GLN A 141 -10.38 14.32 8.29
C GLN A 141 -9.38 13.14 8.50
N ARG A 142 -9.65 12.23 9.44
CA ARG A 142 -8.83 11.08 9.83
C ARG A 142 -9.71 9.83 10.03
N PRO A 143 -10.20 9.21 8.94
CA PRO A 143 -10.96 7.96 9.00
C PRO A 143 -10.11 6.76 9.48
N PHE A 144 -8.77 6.91 9.47
CA PHE A 144 -7.83 5.94 10.02
C PHE A 144 -7.25 6.43 11.34
N GLY A 145 -7.36 5.61 12.38
CA GLY A 145 -6.61 5.79 13.62
C GLY A 145 -5.14 5.41 13.42
N ILE A 146 -4.32 6.32 12.87
CA ILE A 146 -2.86 6.14 12.70
C ILE A 146 -2.13 6.19 14.06
N HIS A 147 -2.82 6.52 15.16
CA HIS A 147 -2.20 6.68 16.48
C HIS A 147 -1.44 5.43 16.97
N ASN A 148 -1.87 4.23 16.59
CA ASN A 148 -1.25 2.96 16.99
C ASN A 148 -0.50 2.26 15.85
N CYS A 149 -0.16 3.02 14.79
CA CYS A 149 0.62 2.50 13.68
C CYS A 149 2.06 2.22 14.13
N ILE A 150 2.52 0.98 13.99
CA ILE A 150 3.95 0.67 14.03
C ILE A 150 4.59 1.29 12.78
N GLU A 151 5.60 2.13 12.96
CA GLU A 151 6.28 2.75 11.83
C GLU A 151 7.09 1.70 11.06
N ASN A 152 6.95 1.68 9.73
CA ASN A 152 7.73 0.80 8.87
C ASN A 152 9.12 1.40 8.60
N GLU A 153 10.15 0.56 8.57
CA GLU A 153 11.52 0.97 8.25
C GLU A 153 11.71 1.33 6.78
N GLY A 154 10.89 0.78 5.87
CA GLY A 154 10.98 1.07 4.43
C GLY A 154 10.09 2.22 3.94
N TRP A 155 9.00 2.51 4.66
CA TRP A 155 7.94 3.42 4.20
C TRP A 155 7.46 4.33 5.32
N ARG A 156 7.31 5.62 5.00
CA ARG A 156 6.68 6.62 5.85
C ARG A 156 5.24 6.85 5.41
N ILE A 157 4.29 6.81 6.33
CA ILE A 157 2.89 7.15 6.06
C ILE A 157 2.76 8.67 6.10
N LEU A 158 2.34 9.28 4.99
CA LEU A 158 2.13 10.72 4.88
C LEU A 158 0.74 11.14 5.36
N GLY A 159 -0.26 10.31 5.08
CA GLY A 159 -1.64 10.60 5.42
C GLY A 159 -2.59 9.57 4.84
N THR A 160 -3.87 9.75 5.17
CA THR A 160 -4.95 8.88 4.69
C THR A 160 -6.16 9.71 4.32
N LYS A 161 -7.00 9.16 3.42
CA LYS A 161 -8.25 9.79 2.99
C LYS A 161 -9.32 8.70 2.82
N VAL A 162 -10.57 9.03 3.12
CA VAL A 162 -11.74 8.22 2.76
C VAL A 162 -12.63 9.02 1.84
N GLU A 163 -13.15 8.38 0.80
CA GLU A 163 -14.17 8.94 -0.09
C GLU A 163 -15.27 7.90 -0.27
N ARG A 164 -16.53 8.34 -0.11
CA ARG A 164 -17.68 7.54 -0.52
C ARG A 164 -17.88 7.70 -2.03
N ARG A 165 -18.01 6.59 -2.75
CA ARG A 165 -18.35 6.58 -4.18
C ARG A 165 -19.63 5.78 -4.39
N GLU A 166 -20.53 6.32 -5.19
CA GLU A 166 -21.68 5.58 -5.70
C GLU A 166 -21.38 5.14 -7.13
N VAL A 167 -21.38 3.84 -7.37
CA VAL A 167 -21.03 3.28 -8.68
C VAL A 167 -22.20 2.49 -9.25
N LYS A 168 -22.59 2.80 -10.49
CA LYS A 168 -23.55 1.99 -11.25
C LYS A 168 -22.78 1.06 -12.18
N TYR A 169 -22.89 -0.25 -11.94
CA TYR A 169 -22.30 -1.26 -12.81
C TYR A 169 -23.23 -1.57 -13.98
N GLN A 170 -22.65 -1.99 -15.11
CA GLN A 170 -23.43 -2.34 -16.32
C GLN A 170 -24.31 -3.59 -16.12
N CYS A 171 -23.91 -4.49 -15.23
CA CYS A 171 -24.66 -5.71 -14.91
C CYS A 171 -26.02 -5.45 -14.26
N CYS A 172 -26.14 -4.31 -13.57
CA CYS A 172 -27.01 -4.20 -12.41
C CYS A 172 -27.83 -2.92 -12.50
N ALA A 173 -29.11 -2.99 -12.13
CA ALA A 173 -30.03 -1.86 -12.30
C ALA A 173 -29.72 -0.72 -11.30
N ASN A 174 -29.40 -1.11 -10.06
CA ASN A 174 -29.18 -0.23 -8.92
C ASN A 174 -27.70 0.15 -8.77
N LYS A 175 -27.46 1.21 -7.99
CA LYS A 175 -26.11 1.66 -7.65
C LYS A 175 -25.58 0.90 -6.44
N TYR A 176 -24.27 0.75 -6.36
CA TYR A 176 -23.56 0.19 -5.21
C TYR A 176 -22.87 1.32 -4.44
N SER A 177 -22.90 1.23 -3.11
CA SER A 177 -22.19 2.14 -2.22
C SER A 177 -20.79 1.57 -1.93
N LEU A 178 -19.76 2.32 -2.29
CA LEU A 178 -18.36 1.93 -2.10
C LEU A 178 -17.64 2.96 -1.21
N LEU A 179 -16.76 2.47 -0.34
CA LEU A 179 -15.83 3.29 0.42
C LEU A 179 -14.41 3.09 -0.12
N GLU A 180 -13.87 4.16 -0.72
CA GLU A 180 -12.49 4.18 -1.17
C GLU A 180 -11.61 4.81 -0.10
N PHE A 181 -10.68 4.02 0.40
CA PHE A 181 -9.66 4.47 1.31
C PHE A 181 -8.34 4.63 0.59
N THR A 182 -7.78 5.84 0.60
CA THR A 182 -6.47 6.13 0.02
C THR A 182 -5.43 6.26 1.11
N LEU A 183 -4.37 5.46 1.00
CA LEU A 183 -3.19 5.47 1.83
C LEU A 183 -2.03 6.15 1.08
N TYR A 184 -1.58 7.31 1.58
CA TYR A 184 -0.44 8.03 1.04
C TYR A 184 0.83 7.59 1.77
N ILE A 185 1.76 6.97 1.05
CA ILE A 185 3.05 6.49 1.59
C ILE A 185 4.21 7.05 0.79
N GLN A 186 5.33 7.23 1.46
CA GLN A 186 6.59 7.69 0.88
C GLN A 186 7.72 6.71 1.21
N ARG A 187 8.57 6.42 0.24
CA ARG A 187 9.72 5.54 0.43
C ARG A 187 10.81 6.24 1.26
N LYS A 188 11.44 5.51 2.18
CA LYS A 188 12.68 5.96 2.86
C LYS A 188 13.88 5.66 1.94
N PRO A 189 14.58 6.67 1.39
CA PRO A 189 15.55 6.46 0.31
C PRO A 189 16.95 6.03 0.78
N LEU A 190 17.24 6.09 2.09
CA LEU A 190 18.60 5.96 2.64
C LEU A 190 19.32 4.68 2.19
N TYR A 191 18.62 3.55 2.21
CA TYR A 191 19.18 2.26 1.77
C TYR A 191 19.65 2.31 0.30
N TYR A 192 18.83 2.89 -0.58
CA TYR A 192 19.14 3.02 -2.00
C TYR A 192 20.24 4.07 -2.25
N LEU A 193 20.30 5.12 -1.43
CA LEU A 193 21.36 6.12 -1.54
C LEU A 193 22.73 5.52 -1.23
N ILE A 194 22.86 4.74 -0.16
CA ILE A 194 24.14 4.19 0.29
C ILE A 194 24.56 2.98 -0.54
N ASN A 195 23.64 2.06 -0.85
CA ASN A 195 23.99 0.78 -1.45
C ASN A 195 23.90 0.76 -2.98
N LEU A 196 23.20 1.72 -3.59
CA LEU A 196 22.99 1.76 -5.03
C LEU A 196 23.56 3.04 -5.64
N ILE A 197 23.16 4.22 -5.16
CA ILE A 197 23.59 5.49 -5.76
C ILE A 197 25.07 5.80 -5.46
N ALA A 198 25.52 5.72 -4.20
CA ALA A 198 26.89 6.08 -3.83
C ALA A 198 27.99 5.26 -4.55
N PRO A 199 27.91 3.91 -4.64
CA PRO A 199 28.90 3.12 -5.36
C PRO A 199 28.95 3.48 -6.85
N THR A 200 27.79 3.74 -7.46
CA THR A 200 27.72 4.08 -8.89
C THR A 200 28.32 5.45 -9.18
N SER A 201 28.08 6.44 -8.31
CA SER A 201 28.70 7.76 -8.39
C SER A 201 30.23 7.70 -8.21
N ILE A 202 30.74 6.81 -7.35
CA ILE A 202 32.19 6.62 -7.18
C ILE A 202 32.80 5.99 -8.44
N ILE A 203 32.18 4.95 -8.99
CA ILE A 203 32.67 4.27 -10.21
C ILE A 203 32.68 5.23 -11.40
N THR A 204 31.63 6.04 -11.58
CA THR A 204 31.58 7.03 -12.67
C THR A 204 32.62 8.13 -12.49
N PHE A 205 32.84 8.59 -11.26
CA PHE A 205 33.86 9.59 -10.97
C PHE A 205 35.27 9.07 -11.28
N ILE A 206 35.57 7.83 -10.87
CA ILE A 206 36.84 7.16 -11.19
C ILE A 206 37.00 7.00 -12.71
N ALA A 207 35.93 6.61 -13.43
CA ALA A 207 35.95 6.48 -14.88
C ALA A 207 36.29 7.81 -15.56
N ILE A 208 35.60 8.89 -15.19
CA ILE A 208 35.83 10.24 -15.73
C ILE A 208 37.29 10.67 -15.47
N ILE A 209 37.78 10.57 -14.22
CA ILE A 209 39.17 10.91 -13.90
C ILE A 209 40.16 10.07 -14.70
N GLY A 210 39.92 8.75 -14.81
CA GLY A 210 40.81 7.86 -15.56
C GLY A 210 40.89 8.17 -17.05
N PHE A 211 39.79 8.63 -17.66
CA PHE A 211 39.78 9.09 -19.05
C PHE A 211 40.48 10.44 -19.24
N PHE A 212 40.22 11.41 -18.36
CA PHE A 212 40.81 12.75 -18.43
C PHE A 212 42.24 12.84 -17.91
N SER A 213 42.74 11.83 -17.20
CA SER A 213 44.14 11.79 -16.77
C SER A 213 45.07 11.75 -17.99
N THR A 214 45.94 12.76 -18.07
CA THR A 214 46.90 12.98 -19.15
C THR A 214 48.04 11.96 -19.06
N SER A 215 47.79 10.71 -19.44
CA SER A 215 48.81 9.67 -19.47
C SER A 215 49.47 9.59 -20.86
N ASN A 216 50.61 10.26 -20.97
CA ASN A 216 51.54 10.15 -22.08
C ASN A 216 52.16 8.73 -22.12
N MET A 217 52.40 8.22 -23.34
CA MET A 217 53.02 6.93 -23.74
C MET A 217 52.11 5.71 -23.94
N HIS A 218 52.44 4.97 -25.01
CA HIS A 218 51.74 3.86 -25.66
C HIS A 218 51.14 2.76 -24.76
N HIS A 219 51.67 2.55 -23.54
CA HIS A 219 51.17 1.55 -22.58
C HIS A 219 49.88 2.00 -21.85
N SER A 220 49.63 3.31 -21.76
CA SER A 220 48.46 3.88 -21.09
C SER A 220 47.14 3.69 -21.87
N ARG A 221 47.21 3.30 -23.15
CA ARG A 221 46.03 3.10 -24.00
C ARG A 221 45.30 1.79 -23.67
N GLU A 222 46.02 0.76 -23.26
CA GLU A 222 45.46 -0.53 -22.83
C GLU A 222 44.75 -0.41 -21.48
N GLU A 223 45.32 0.36 -20.56
CA GLU A 223 44.72 0.65 -19.25
C GLU A 223 43.41 1.45 -19.40
N LYS A 224 43.37 2.43 -20.32
CA LYS A 224 42.15 3.20 -20.63
C LYS A 224 41.04 2.33 -21.23
N ILE A 225 41.38 1.42 -22.16
CA ILE A 225 40.40 0.48 -22.75
C ILE A 225 39.88 -0.48 -21.68
N THR A 226 40.77 -1.00 -20.84
CA THR A 226 40.40 -1.92 -19.74
C THR A 226 39.50 -1.22 -18.71
N LEU A 227 39.77 0.04 -18.36
CA LEU A 227 38.91 0.86 -17.51
C LEU A 227 37.53 1.09 -18.15
N GLY A 228 37.47 1.40 -19.45
CA GLY A 228 36.21 1.56 -20.18
C GLY A 228 35.35 0.27 -20.19
N ILE A 229 35.97 -0.88 -20.45
CA ILE A 229 35.26 -2.17 -20.47
C ILE A 229 34.77 -2.57 -19.06
N THR A 230 35.62 -2.42 -18.04
CA THR A 230 35.25 -2.78 -16.65
C THR A 230 34.15 -1.89 -16.09
N THR A 231 34.18 -0.58 -16.40
CA THR A 231 33.12 0.35 -16.00
C THR A 231 31.79 0.05 -16.71
N LEU A 232 31.80 -0.27 -18.01
CA LEU A 232 30.61 -0.67 -18.75
C LEU A 232 30.00 -1.98 -18.23
N LEU A 233 30.84 -2.98 -17.93
CA LEU A 233 30.41 -4.24 -17.33
C LEU A 233 29.80 -4.00 -15.94
N SER A 234 30.48 -3.22 -15.09
CA SER A 234 29.97 -2.91 -13.74
C SER A 234 28.63 -2.17 -13.79
N MET A 235 28.47 -1.21 -14.71
CA MET A 235 27.20 -0.52 -14.88
C MET A 235 26.09 -1.45 -15.37
N SER A 236 26.41 -2.38 -16.28
CA SER A 236 25.44 -3.37 -16.77
C SER A 236 24.94 -4.28 -15.64
N ILE A 237 25.84 -4.72 -14.74
CA ILE A 237 25.49 -5.51 -13.56
C ILE A 237 24.60 -4.70 -12.60
N LEU A 238 24.92 -3.43 -12.37
CA LEU A 238 24.15 -2.56 -11.48
C LEU A 238 22.74 -2.30 -12.03
N ILE A 239 22.61 -2.02 -13.33
CA ILE A 239 21.31 -1.88 -14.00
C ILE A 239 20.50 -3.17 -13.86
N PHE A 240 21.12 -4.34 -14.04
CA PHE A 240 20.44 -5.63 -13.86
C PHE A 240 19.95 -5.84 -12.42
N LEU A 241 20.77 -5.50 -11.42
CA LEU A 241 20.37 -5.55 -10.01
C LEU A 241 19.19 -4.60 -9.73
N VAL A 242 19.20 -3.40 -10.29
CA VAL A 242 18.08 -2.44 -10.17
C VAL A 242 16.81 -2.99 -10.86
N ALA A 243 16.95 -3.56 -12.05
CA ALA A 243 15.84 -4.12 -12.81
C ALA A 243 15.14 -5.27 -12.08
N ASP A 244 15.87 -6.09 -11.32
CA ASP A 244 15.30 -7.14 -10.47
C ASP A 244 14.43 -6.58 -9.31
N LYS A 245 14.69 -5.34 -8.87
CA LYS A 245 13.94 -4.69 -7.77
C LYS A 245 12.77 -3.84 -8.23
N LEU A 246 12.69 -3.52 -9.52
CA LEU A 246 11.61 -2.73 -10.09
C LEU A 246 10.60 -3.65 -10.78
N PRO A 247 9.29 -3.32 -10.75
CA PRO A 247 8.33 -4.00 -11.60
C PRO A 247 8.65 -3.77 -13.07
N SER A 248 8.37 -4.78 -13.89
CA SER A 248 8.50 -4.75 -15.35
C SER A 248 7.39 -3.90 -15.99
N THR A 249 7.37 -2.60 -15.70
CA THR A 249 6.43 -1.64 -16.31
C THR A 249 7.07 -0.95 -17.50
N SER A 250 6.37 -0.90 -18.63
CA SER A 250 6.80 -0.19 -19.85
C SER A 250 6.29 1.26 -19.94
N SER A 251 5.57 1.74 -18.93
CA SER A 251 4.86 3.02 -18.99
C SER A 251 5.78 4.25 -18.88
N PHE A 252 6.93 4.11 -18.23
CA PHE A 252 7.89 5.20 -18.05
C PHE A 252 9.29 4.65 -17.74
N ILE A 253 10.33 5.44 -18.01
CA ILE A 253 11.71 5.15 -17.60
C ILE A 253 11.92 5.82 -16.23
N PRO A 254 12.32 5.08 -15.18
CA PRO A 254 12.64 5.67 -13.88
C PRO A 254 13.84 6.63 -13.97
N LEU A 255 13.87 7.67 -13.13
CA LEU A 255 14.96 8.65 -13.07
C LEU A 255 16.34 7.98 -12.87
N ILE A 256 16.39 6.90 -12.08
CA ILE A 256 17.62 6.12 -11.89
C ILE A 256 18.08 5.43 -13.18
N GLY A 257 17.16 5.00 -14.04
CA GLY A 257 17.46 4.43 -15.35
C GLY A 257 18.01 5.49 -16.30
N GLU A 258 17.41 6.69 -16.32
CA GLU A 258 17.94 7.83 -17.08
C GLU A 258 19.33 8.23 -16.61
N PHE A 259 19.58 8.25 -15.29
CA PHE A 259 20.89 8.49 -14.70
C PHE A 259 21.91 7.48 -15.25
N TYR A 260 21.66 6.17 -15.16
CA TYR A 260 22.59 5.17 -15.68
C TYR A 260 22.85 5.30 -17.18
N ILE A 261 21.81 5.54 -17.99
CA ILE A 261 21.95 5.72 -19.44
C ILE A 261 22.81 6.95 -19.75
N LEU A 262 22.61 8.06 -19.05
CA LEU A 262 23.42 9.27 -19.21
C LEU A 262 24.88 9.03 -18.85
N PHE A 263 25.16 8.34 -17.74
CA PHE A 263 26.53 8.01 -17.36
C PHE A 263 27.20 7.05 -18.35
N GLN A 264 26.48 6.07 -18.87
CA GLN A 264 27.00 5.18 -19.90
C GLN A 264 27.31 5.95 -21.20
N ARG A 265 26.50 6.94 -21.58
CA ARG A 265 26.78 7.80 -22.74
C ARG A 265 27.99 8.71 -22.50
N LEU A 266 28.14 9.28 -21.31
CA LEU A 266 29.27 10.13 -20.96
C LEU A 266 30.59 9.35 -20.95
N ALA A 267 30.59 8.13 -20.42
CA ALA A 267 31.77 7.26 -20.42
C ALA A 267 32.19 6.80 -21.83
N ASN A 268 31.27 6.84 -22.81
CA ASN A 268 31.50 6.35 -24.17
C ASN A 268 31.67 7.48 -25.20
N GLN A 269 31.77 8.74 -24.78
CA GLN A 269 32.09 9.82 -25.71
C GLN A 269 33.57 9.72 -26.12
N PRO A 270 33.88 9.63 -27.43
CA PRO A 270 35.25 9.66 -27.88
C PRO A 270 35.85 11.03 -27.53
N GLY A 271 36.86 11.04 -26.68
CA GLY A 271 37.71 12.22 -26.49
C GLY A 271 38.33 12.59 -27.83
N HIS A 272 38.00 13.77 -28.32
CA HIS A 272 38.70 14.42 -29.42
C HIS A 272 40.13 14.78 -29.01
#